data_AF-A0A7Y4ZUY4-F1
#
_entry.id   AF-A0A7Y4ZUY4-F1
#
_cell.length_a   1.000
_cell.length_b   1.000
_cell.length_c   1.000
_cell.angle_alpha   90.00
_cell.angle_beta   90.00
_cell.angle_gamma   90.00
#
_symmetry.space_group_name_H-M   'P 1'
#
loop_
_entity.id
_entity.type
_entity.pdbx_description
1 polymer ?
#
loop_
_entity_poly.entity_id
_entity_poly.type
_entity_poly.pdbx_seq_one_letter_code
_entity_poly.pdbx_strand_id
1 'polypeptide(L)'
;MLLALRPSLVLAALVVAASAGAAGSAAERSGPAAPRETSPIFFVSKSENRNQVHYVVRVDETCAPVGNAPVRAFWRDYERGKTATSPLLDHEQRAYGIARQRVVVRGPSGGEISMA
;
A
#
# COMPACT_ATOMS: atom_id res chain seq x y z
N MET A 1 26.03 38.38 -39.90
CA MET A 1 25.72 39.78 -40.26
C MET A 1 24.25 40.01 -39.91
N LEU A 2 23.91 40.30 -38.64
CA LEU A 2 23.80 41.62 -38.00
C LEU A 2 22.54 42.42 -38.42
N LEU A 3 21.69 42.68 -37.41
CA LEU A 3 20.64 43.70 -37.27
C LEU A 3 19.36 43.53 -38.12
N ALA A 4 18.15 43.84 -37.63
CA ALA A 4 17.79 44.83 -36.62
C ALA A 4 16.50 44.46 -35.86
N LEU A 5 16.52 44.69 -34.54
CA LEU A 5 15.34 44.95 -33.74
C LEU A 5 14.65 46.24 -34.25
N ARG A 6 13.30 46.24 -34.25
CA ARG A 6 12.55 47.49 -34.14
C ARG A 6 11.59 47.42 -32.95
N PRO A 7 11.63 48.41 -32.04
CA PRO A 7 10.71 48.52 -30.92
C PRO A 7 9.44 49.21 -31.42
N SER A 8 8.28 48.73 -31.01
CA SER A 8 7.06 49.53 -31.04
C SER A 8 6.24 49.15 -29.82
N LEU A 9 6.50 49.92 -28.75
CA LEU A 9 5.61 50.08 -27.62
C LEU A 9 4.26 50.56 -28.14
N VAL A 10 3.24 49.71 -28.06
CA VAL A 10 1.85 50.17 -28.02
C VAL A 10 1.24 49.61 -26.75
N LEU A 11 1.18 50.50 -25.76
CA LEU A 11 0.42 50.38 -24.54
C LEU A 11 -1.08 50.41 -24.91
N ALA A 12 -1.82 49.32 -24.68
CA ALA A 12 -3.28 49.38 -24.79
C ALA A 12 -3.95 48.37 -23.86
N ALA A 13 -4.62 48.95 -22.85
CA ALA A 13 -5.87 48.54 -22.23
C ALA A 13 -5.94 47.19 -21.49
N LEU A 14 -5.97 47.34 -20.16
CA LEU A 14 -6.68 46.51 -19.19
C LEU A 14 -8.01 45.96 -19.75
N VAL A 15 -8.17 44.64 -19.78
CA VAL A 15 -9.48 43.99 -19.62
C VAL A 15 -9.31 42.87 -18.60
N VAL A 16 -9.69 43.17 -17.36
CA VAL A 16 -9.85 42.17 -16.30
C VAL A 16 -11.13 41.39 -16.63
N ALA A 17 -10.99 40.24 -17.28
CA ALA A 17 -12.06 39.25 -17.36
C ALA A 17 -11.89 38.27 -16.20
N ALA A 18 -12.56 38.56 -15.09
CA ALA A 18 -12.70 37.63 -13.97
C ALA A 18 -13.59 36.46 -14.39
N SER A 19 -13.03 35.44 -15.05
CA SER A 19 -13.70 34.16 -15.19
C SER A 19 -13.59 33.42 -13.86
N ALA A 20 -14.56 33.64 -12.98
CA ALA A 20 -14.83 32.74 -11.86
C ALA A 20 -15.33 31.40 -12.43
N GLY A 21 -14.41 30.62 -12.97
CA GLY A 21 -14.64 29.22 -13.27
C GLY A 21 -14.80 28.51 -11.94
N ALA A 22 -16.04 28.18 -11.57
CA ALA A 22 -16.31 27.25 -10.51
C ALA A 22 -15.57 25.95 -10.84
N ALA A 23 -14.40 25.76 -10.24
CA ALA A 23 -13.78 24.45 -10.13
C ALA A 23 -14.72 23.64 -9.24
N GLY A 24 -15.74 23.05 -9.86
CA GLY A 24 -16.51 22.00 -9.23
C GLY A 24 -15.51 20.90 -8.92
N SER A 25 -15.11 20.79 -7.65
CA SER A 25 -14.45 19.60 -7.14
C SER A 25 -15.43 18.46 -7.42
N ALA A 26 -15.17 17.72 -8.50
CA ALA A 26 -15.68 16.38 -8.62
C ALA A 26 -15.15 15.67 -7.38
N ALA A 27 -16.02 15.49 -6.39
CA ALA A 27 -15.76 14.62 -5.26
C ALA A 27 -15.49 13.26 -5.89
N GLU A 28 -14.21 12.94 -6.05
CA GLU A 28 -13.74 11.62 -6.41
C GLU A 28 -14.36 10.73 -5.34
N ARG A 29 -15.38 9.96 -5.72
CA ARG A 29 -15.95 8.97 -4.81
C ARG A 29 -14.83 7.97 -4.58
N SER A 30 -14.04 8.20 -3.54
CA SER A 30 -13.03 7.27 -3.10
C SER A 30 -13.78 5.97 -2.85
N GLY A 31 -13.51 4.96 -3.69
CA GLY A 31 -13.93 3.61 -3.40
C GLY A 31 -13.36 3.18 -2.05
N PRO A 32 -13.85 2.09 -1.46
CA PRO A 32 -13.24 1.57 -0.23
C PRO A 32 -11.74 1.41 -0.47
N ALA A 33 -10.95 1.97 0.45
CA ALA A 33 -9.49 1.93 0.36
C ALA A 33 -9.02 0.47 0.24
N ALA A 34 -7.96 0.26 -0.55
CA ALA A 34 -7.40 -1.07 -0.73
C ALA A 34 -6.91 -1.62 0.62
N PRO A 35 -7.08 -2.92 0.91
CA PRO A 35 -6.57 -3.52 2.13
C PRO A 35 -5.06 -3.31 2.25
N ARG A 36 -4.61 -2.94 3.45
CA ARG A 36 -3.20 -2.72 3.78
C ARG A 36 -2.67 -3.88 4.62
N GLU A 37 -1.36 -4.06 4.60
CA GLU A 37 -0.69 -5.03 5.47
C GLU A 37 -0.14 -4.33 6.71
N THR A 38 -0.25 -5.00 7.85
CA THR A 38 0.39 -4.56 9.10
C THR A 38 1.91 -4.65 8.98
N SER A 39 2.62 -4.04 9.93
CA SER A 39 3.96 -4.49 10.28
C SER A 39 3.94 -6.00 10.62
N PRO A 40 5.04 -6.74 10.39
CA PRO A 40 5.12 -8.15 10.77
C PRO A 40 4.75 -8.36 12.23
N ILE A 41 3.82 -9.28 12.49
CA ILE A 41 3.34 -9.59 13.84
C ILE A 41 4.27 -10.59 14.55
N PHE A 42 4.91 -11.48 13.79
CA PHE A 42 6.01 -12.33 14.23
C PHE A 42 6.79 -12.84 13.02
N PHE A 43 7.92 -13.49 13.28
CA PHE A 43 8.72 -14.15 12.25
C PHE A 43 9.34 -15.45 12.76
N VAL A 44 9.75 -16.30 11.83
CA VAL A 44 10.56 -17.50 12.07
C VAL A 44 11.90 -17.33 11.38
N SER A 45 13.00 -17.41 12.12
CA SER A 45 14.36 -17.35 11.58
C SER A 45 14.86 -18.72 11.16
N LYS A 46 15.63 -18.78 10.08
CA LYS A 46 16.46 -19.96 9.77
C LYS A 46 17.75 -19.95 10.58
N SER A 47 18.24 -21.12 10.94
CA SER A 47 19.55 -21.29 11.58
C SER A 47 20.70 -21.17 10.58
N GLU A 48 20.48 -21.53 9.32
CA GLU A 48 21.55 -21.66 8.32
C GLU A 48 21.89 -20.34 7.62
N ASN A 49 21.01 -19.33 7.68
CA ASN A 49 21.23 -18.02 7.05
C ASN A 49 20.37 -16.94 7.72
N ARG A 50 20.46 -15.71 7.22
CA ARG A 50 19.72 -14.58 7.80
C ARG A 50 18.27 -14.48 7.34
N ASN A 51 17.80 -15.37 6.46
CA ASN A 51 16.44 -15.28 5.95
C ASN A 51 15.42 -15.63 7.03
N GLN A 52 14.25 -14.99 6.94
CA GLN A 52 13.18 -15.14 7.92
C GLN A 52 11.84 -15.30 7.20
N VAL A 53 10.93 -16.12 7.73
CA VAL A 53 9.52 -16.09 7.31
C VAL A 53 8.78 -15.09 8.18
N HIS A 54 8.21 -14.06 7.57
CA HIS A 54 7.44 -13.02 8.25
C HIS A 54 5.95 -13.26 8.06
N TYR A 55 5.17 -12.91 9.08
CA TYR A 55 3.71 -13.04 9.09
C TYR A 55 3.09 -11.66 9.27
N VAL A 56 2.18 -11.29 8.37
CA VAL A 56 1.46 -10.00 8.38
C VAL A 56 -0.04 -10.23 8.30
N VAL A 57 -0.82 -9.25 8.74
CA VAL A 57 -2.28 -9.28 8.64
C VAL A 57 -2.73 -8.26 7.60
N ARG A 58 -3.61 -8.67 6.69
CA ARG A 58 -4.35 -7.77 5.79
C ARG A 58 -5.54 -7.17 6.54
N VAL A 59 -5.56 -5.85 6.62
CA VAL A 59 -6.57 -5.07 7.36
C VAL A 59 -7.13 -3.94 6.53
N ASP A 60 -8.29 -3.42 6.91
CA ASP A 60 -8.86 -2.19 6.36
C ASP A 60 -8.38 -0.94 7.12
N GLU A 61 -8.97 0.22 6.80
CA GLU A 61 -8.65 1.50 7.43
C GLU A 61 -8.98 1.54 8.92
N THR A 62 -9.93 0.71 9.38
CA THR A 62 -10.28 0.56 10.80
C THR A 62 -9.41 -0.48 11.52
N CYS A 63 -8.33 -0.94 10.87
CA CYS A 63 -7.48 -2.03 11.35
C CYS A 63 -8.22 -3.36 11.52
N ALA A 64 -9.38 -3.54 10.87
CA ALA A 64 -10.15 -4.77 10.97
C ALA A 64 -9.67 -5.78 9.89
N PRO A 65 -9.50 -7.08 10.22
CA PRO A 65 -9.03 -8.07 9.26
C PRO A 65 -9.91 -8.19 8.02
N VAL A 66 -9.28 -8.33 6.85
CA VAL A 66 -9.99 -8.40 5.56
C VAL A 66 -9.82 -9.77 4.89
N GLY A 67 -10.95 -10.34 4.46
CA GLY A 67 -11.03 -11.60 3.73
C GLY A 67 -11.03 -12.84 4.62
N ASN A 68 -11.15 -14.01 3.98
CA ASN A 68 -11.23 -15.30 4.68
C ASN A 68 -9.86 -15.84 5.12
N ALA A 69 -8.78 -15.28 4.58
CA ALA A 69 -7.39 -15.61 4.92
C ALA A 69 -6.59 -14.31 5.10
N PRO A 70 -6.84 -13.55 6.19
CA PRO A 70 -6.20 -12.24 6.39
C PRO A 70 -4.71 -12.34 6.70
N VAL A 71 -4.23 -13.42 7.31
CA VAL A 71 -2.81 -13.60 7.65
C VAL A 71 -2.06 -14.18 6.46
N ARG A 72 -0.93 -13.56 6.11
CA ARG A 72 -0.05 -13.97 5.00
C ARG A 72 1.37 -14.19 5.51
N ALA A 73 1.97 -15.31 5.12
CA ALA A 73 3.37 -15.64 5.36
C ALA A 73 4.21 -15.38 4.11
N PHE A 74 5.45 -14.92 4.27
CA PHE A 74 6.40 -14.72 3.16
C PHE A 74 7.85 -14.66 3.64
N TRP A 75 8.80 -14.95 2.74
CA TRP A 75 10.22 -14.81 3.02
C TRP A 75 10.65 -13.34 3.01
N ARG A 76 11.46 -12.97 4.01
CA ARG A 76 12.45 -11.90 3.94
C ARG A 76 13.80 -12.47 3.58
N ASP A 77 14.22 -12.14 2.36
CA ASP A 77 15.45 -12.65 1.77
C ASP A 77 16.62 -11.71 2.07
N TYR A 78 17.03 -11.63 3.33
CA TYR A 78 18.09 -10.73 3.77
C TYR A 78 19.44 -10.98 3.08
N GLU A 79 19.65 -12.17 2.51
CA GLU A 79 20.81 -12.46 1.66
C GLU A 79 20.75 -11.78 0.28
N ARG A 80 19.56 -11.48 -0.24
CA ARG A 80 19.34 -10.84 -1.55
C ARG A 80 19.20 -9.33 -1.45
N GLY A 81 18.88 -8.80 -0.28
CA GLY A 81 18.85 -7.36 -0.02
C GLY A 81 17.85 -6.95 1.05
N LYS A 82 17.92 -5.68 1.47
CA LYS A 82 17.09 -5.13 2.55
C LYS A 82 15.59 -5.19 2.27
N THR A 83 15.20 -5.16 1.00
CA THR A 83 13.79 -5.14 0.55
C THR A 83 13.39 -6.35 -0.27
N ALA A 84 14.26 -7.37 -0.42
CA ALA A 84 13.94 -8.59 -1.15
C ALA A 84 12.97 -9.53 -0.39
N THR A 85 11.85 -9.89 -1.05
CA THR A 85 10.87 -10.88 -0.57
C THR A 85 10.69 -12.01 -1.55
N SER A 86 10.11 -13.11 -1.06
CA SER A 86 9.57 -14.17 -1.90
C SER A 86 8.35 -14.81 -1.25
N PRO A 87 7.41 -15.34 -2.05
CA PRO A 87 6.35 -16.18 -1.51
C PRO A 87 6.93 -17.47 -0.91
N LEU A 88 6.15 -18.13 -0.06
CA LEU A 88 6.44 -19.52 0.31
C LEU A 88 6.24 -20.41 -0.93
N LEU A 89 7.13 -21.36 -1.12
CA LEU A 89 6.98 -22.42 -2.11
C LEU A 89 5.96 -23.46 -1.63
N ASP A 90 5.36 -24.23 -2.55
CA ASP A 90 4.30 -25.21 -2.22
C ASP A 90 4.72 -26.22 -1.15
N HIS A 91 5.99 -26.65 -1.15
CA HIS A 91 6.51 -27.58 -0.15
C HIS A 91 6.80 -26.92 1.20
N GLU A 92 7.04 -25.61 1.22
CA GLU A 92 7.29 -24.82 2.44
C GLU A 92 6.00 -24.49 3.18
N GLN A 93 4.85 -24.49 2.48
CA GLN A 93 3.53 -24.27 3.08
C GLN A 93 3.23 -25.25 4.23
N ARG A 94 3.78 -26.47 4.18
CA ARG A 94 3.60 -27.46 5.26
C ARG A 94 4.29 -27.07 6.56
N ALA A 95 5.41 -26.34 6.48
CA ALA A 95 6.21 -25.96 7.64
C ALA A 95 5.89 -24.54 8.14
N TYR A 96 5.64 -23.62 7.20
CA TYR A 96 5.51 -22.19 7.49
C TYR A 96 4.18 -21.59 7.03
N GLY A 97 3.35 -22.35 6.33
CA GLY A 97 2.02 -21.89 5.92
C GLY A 97 1.03 -21.88 7.07
N ILE A 98 -0.11 -21.23 6.84
CA ILE A 98 -1.24 -21.21 7.78
C ILE A 98 -2.29 -22.17 7.23
N ALA A 99 -2.44 -23.33 7.87
CA ALA A 99 -3.35 -24.38 7.39
C ALA A 99 -4.80 -23.93 7.45
N ARG A 100 -5.24 -23.35 8.57
CA ARG A 100 -6.57 -22.77 8.73
C ARG A 100 -6.49 -21.44 9.47
N GLN A 101 -7.33 -20.52 9.04
CA GLN A 101 -7.55 -19.26 9.74
C GLN A 101 -8.98 -18.80 9.54
N ARG A 102 -9.49 -18.03 10.51
CA ARG A 102 -10.84 -17.45 10.48
C ARG A 102 -10.85 -16.12 11.21
N VAL A 103 -11.51 -15.13 10.62
CA VAL A 103 -11.88 -13.89 11.33
C VAL A 103 -13.06 -14.21 12.25
N VAL A 104 -12.85 -14.06 13.55
CA VAL A 104 -13.84 -14.37 14.59
C VAL A 104 -14.60 -13.13 15.03
N VAL A 105 -13.91 -11.99 15.06
CA VAL A 105 -14.47 -10.68 15.37
C VAL A 105 -13.99 -9.68 14.33
N ARG A 106 -14.90 -8.81 13.87
CA ARG A 106 -14.60 -7.68 13.00
C ARG A 106 -15.44 -6.48 13.43
N GLY A 107 -14.82 -5.34 13.68
CA GLY A 107 -15.51 -4.13 14.08
C GLY A 107 -14.66 -2.86 13.96
N PRO A 108 -15.22 -1.70 14.32
CA PRO A 108 -14.55 -0.41 14.16
C PRO A 108 -13.27 -0.24 14.99
N SER A 109 -13.09 -1.06 16.03
CA SER A 109 -11.91 -1.09 16.88
C SER A 109 -10.88 -2.16 16.48
N GLY A 110 -11.09 -2.84 15.34
CA GLY A 110 -10.20 -3.89 14.82
C GLY A 110 -10.90 -5.24 14.72
N GLY A 111 -10.20 -6.32 15.06
CA GLY A 111 -10.78 -7.66 15.00
C GLY A 111 -9.89 -8.74 15.58
N GLU A 112 -10.41 -9.96 15.58
CA GLU A 112 -9.75 -11.15 16.12
C GLU A 112 -9.66 -12.24 15.06
N ILE A 113 -8.51 -12.92 15.01
CA ILE A 113 -8.24 -14.00 14.06
C ILE A 113 -7.85 -15.24 14.86
N SER A 114 -8.56 -16.35 14.61
CA SER A 114 -8.16 -17.67 15.07
C SER A 114 -7.34 -18.36 13.98
N MET A 115 -6.21 -18.96 14.36
CA MET A 115 -5.32 -19.73 13.47
C MET A 115 -5.17 -21.15 14.02
N ALA A 116 -5.26 -22.17 13.16
CA ALA A 116 -5.27 -23.59 13.54
C ALA A 116 -4.73 -24.52 12.44
#